data_AF-A0A2E3XU49-F1
#
_entry.id   AF-A0A2E3XU49-F1
#
_cell.length_a   1.000
_cell.length_b   1.000
_cell.length_c   1.000
_cell.angle_alpha   90.00
_cell.angle_beta   90.00
_cell.angle_gamma   90.00
#
_symmetry.space_group_name_H-M   'P 1'
#
loop_
_entity.id
_entity.type
_entity.pdbx_description
1 polymer ?
#
loop_
_entity_poly.entity_id
_entity_poly.type
_entity_poly.pdbx_seq_one_letter_code
_entity_poly.pdbx_strand_id
1 'polypeptide(L)'
;MRSLIFCLMLMLSGSLFAQGTKILESEPKVIYKYKKYQKFDFEDLVIEGETGSPGDLSIAPRYQRKFKNKLPYRKNFNAEMRRSVERIR
;
A
#
# COMPACT_ATOMS: atom_id res chain seq x y z
N MET A 1 52.91 40.75 13.94
CA MET A 1 51.89 41.29 13.01
C MET A 1 51.32 40.22 12.09
N ARG A 2 52.13 39.54 11.26
CA ARG A 2 51.64 38.52 10.28
C ARG A 2 50.97 37.30 10.92
N SER A 3 51.50 36.79 12.04
CA SER A 3 50.88 35.69 12.79
C SER A 3 49.54 36.06 13.42
N LEU A 4 49.38 37.33 13.81
CA LEU A 4 48.17 37.85 14.46
C LEU A 4 47.02 38.00 13.44
N ILE A 5 47.35 38.38 12.20
CA ILE A 5 46.41 38.41 11.07
C ILE A 5 45.94 37.00 10.71
N PHE A 6 46.83 36.01 10.78
CA PHE A 6 46.49 34.61 10.48
C PHE A 6 45.49 34.03 11.51
N CYS A 7 45.68 34.33 12.80
CA CYS A 7 44.74 33.93 13.85
C CYS A 7 43.37 34.63 13.70
N LEU A 8 43.34 35.90 13.30
CA LEU A 8 42.10 36.64 13.07
C LEU A 8 41.30 36.06 11.90
N MET A 9 42.01 35.60 10.85
CA MET A 9 41.39 35.01 9.67
C MET A 9 40.79 33.61 9.94
N LEU A 10 41.42 32.84 10.84
CA LEU A 10 40.91 31.55 11.32
C LEU A 10 39.65 31.69 12.20
N MET A 11 39.53 32.78 12.95
CA MET A 11 38.35 33.06 13.80
C MET A 11 37.13 33.47 12.97
N LEU A 12 37.33 34.15 11.84
CA LEU A 12 36.23 34.64 11.00
C LEU A 12 35.50 33.53 10.24
N SER A 13 36.19 32.47 9.83
CA SER A 13 35.63 31.35 9.05
C SER A 13 34.71 30.42 9.85
N GLY A 14 34.79 30.42 11.19
CA GLY A 14 33.91 29.62 12.06
C GLY A 14 32.47 30.13 12.15
N SER A 15 32.22 31.40 11.77
CA SER A 15 30.90 32.04 11.93
C SER A 15 29.89 31.72 10.81
N LEU A 16 30.35 31.18 9.67
CA LEU A 16 29.48 30.88 8.52
C LEU A 16 28.71 29.55 8.66
N PHE A 17 29.17 28.62 9.50
CA PHE A 17 28.53 27.31 9.71
C PHE A 17 27.57 27.27 10.90
N ALA A 18 27.45 28.38 11.66
CA ALA A 18 26.60 28.48 12.85
C ALA A 18 25.21 29.09 12.58
N GLN A 19 24.89 29.42 11.32
CA GLN A 19 23.50 29.71 10.93
C GLN A 19 22.74 28.39 10.89
N GLY A 20 22.23 28.03 12.07
CA GLY A 20 21.42 26.85 12.32
C GLY A 20 20.39 26.67 11.22
N THR A 21 20.30 25.42 10.77
CA THR A 21 19.11 24.89 10.12
C THR A 21 17.89 25.45 10.83
N LYS A 22 17.18 26.38 10.18
CA LYS A 22 15.79 26.66 10.54
C LYS A 22 15.08 25.34 10.29
N ILE A 23 14.99 24.53 11.34
CA ILE A 23 14.08 23.39 11.41
C ILE A 23 12.74 24.01 11.01
N LEU A 24 12.26 23.66 9.82
CA LEU A 24 10.95 24.08 9.34
C LEU A 24 9.99 23.87 10.51
N GLU A 25 9.40 24.96 10.99
CA GLU A 25 8.36 24.91 12.01
C GLU A 25 7.38 23.84 11.56
N SER A 26 7.35 22.78 12.35
CA SER A 26 6.57 21.58 12.18
C SER A 26 5.23 21.88 11.55
N GLU A 27 4.93 21.23 10.42
CA GLU A 27 3.60 21.25 9.81
C GLU A 27 2.54 21.12 10.91
N PRO A 28 1.49 21.95 10.91
CA PRO A 28 0.52 21.96 12.00
C PRO A 28 -0.09 20.56 12.12
N LYS A 29 0.08 19.94 13.29
CA LYS A 29 -0.44 18.60 13.59
C LYS A 29 -1.96 18.58 13.41
N VAL A 30 -2.44 18.00 12.30
CA VAL A 30 -3.88 17.87 12.02
C VAL A 30 -4.48 16.79 12.93
N ILE A 31 -5.25 17.20 13.93
CA ILE A 31 -5.96 16.29 14.84
C ILE A 31 -7.39 16.10 14.32
N TYR A 32 -7.65 14.96 13.68
CA TYR A 32 -9.00 14.56 13.27
C TYR A 32 -9.82 14.13 14.49
N LYS A 33 -10.82 14.92 14.87
CA LYS A 33 -11.79 14.55 15.91
C LYS A 33 -13.02 13.94 15.26
N TYR A 34 -13.19 12.63 15.42
CA TYR A 34 -14.40 11.93 14.98
C TYR A 34 -15.57 12.21 15.95
N LYS A 35 -16.79 12.31 15.41
CA LYS A 35 -18.01 12.41 16.23
C LYS A 35 -18.14 11.14 17.06
N LYS A 36 -18.14 11.27 18.39
CA LYS A 36 -18.16 10.12 19.33
C LYS A 36 -19.50 9.41 19.39
N TYR A 37 -20.61 10.12 19.14
CA TYR A 37 -21.94 9.55 19.21
C TYR A 37 -22.86 10.32 18.26
N GLN A 38 -23.56 9.60 17.40
CA GLN A 38 -24.60 10.13 16.54
C GLN A 38 -25.83 9.23 16.76
N LYS A 39 -26.88 9.81 17.35
CA LYS A 39 -28.18 9.14 17.45
C LYS A 39 -28.86 9.33 16.11
N PHE A 40 -29.13 8.23 15.41
CA PHE A 40 -29.94 8.24 14.21
C PHE A 40 -31.39 8.13 14.64
N ASP A 41 -32.18 9.11 14.24
CA ASP A 41 -33.64 9.03 14.34
C ASP A 41 -34.15 8.35 13.08
N PHE A 42 -34.88 7.25 13.25
CA PHE A 42 -35.37 6.41 12.15
C PHE A 42 -36.85 6.62 11.88
N GLU A 43 -37.54 7.50 12.63
CA GLU A 43 -38.99 7.68 12.49
C GLU A 43 -39.39 8.17 11.09
N ASP A 44 -38.55 8.99 10.44
CA ASP A 44 -38.79 9.52 9.08
C ASP A 44 -37.83 8.93 8.01
N LEU A 45 -37.09 7.86 8.33
CA LEU A 45 -36.22 7.23 7.33
C LEU A 45 -37.05 6.35 6.38
N VAL A 46 -37.76 6.97 5.45
CA VAL A 46 -38.37 6.29 4.30
C VAL A 46 -37.24 5.85 3.38
N ILE A 47 -36.80 4.61 3.55
CA ILE A 47 -35.88 3.98 2.59
C ILE A 47 -36.70 3.70 1.34
N GLU A 48 -36.61 4.59 0.35
CA GLU A 48 -37.03 4.33 -1.04
C GLU A 48 -36.08 3.29 -1.66
N GLY A 49 -36.05 2.10 -1.09
CA GLY A 49 -35.39 0.94 -1.67
C GLY A 49 -36.33 0.37 -2.70
N GLU A 50 -36.04 0.58 -3.98
CA GLU A 50 -36.62 -0.26 -5.02
C GLU A 50 -36.44 -1.71 -4.55
N THR A 51 -37.54 -2.44 -4.38
CA THR A 51 -37.56 -3.85 -3.95
C THR A 51 -37.04 -4.77 -5.07
N GLY A 52 -36.12 -4.28 -5.88
CA GLY A 52 -35.32 -5.06 -6.79
C GLY A 52 -34.17 -5.62 -5.97
N SER A 53 -34.15 -6.93 -5.75
CA SER A 53 -32.92 -7.65 -5.46
C SER A 53 -31.81 -7.07 -6.34
N PRO A 54 -30.61 -6.74 -5.82
CA PRO A 54 -29.53 -6.29 -6.67
C PRO A 54 -29.39 -7.34 -7.77
N GLY A 55 -29.78 -6.97 -8.99
CA GLY A 55 -29.82 -7.89 -10.12
C GLY A 55 -28.48 -8.60 -10.20
N ASP A 56 -28.53 -9.92 -10.48
CA ASP A 56 -27.41 -10.85 -10.49
C ASP A 56 -26.05 -10.13 -10.54
N LEU A 57 -25.33 -10.11 -9.40
CA LEU A 57 -23.94 -9.64 -9.27
C LEU A 57 -22.96 -10.53 -10.07
N SER A 58 -23.41 -11.03 -11.22
CA SER A 58 -22.62 -11.67 -12.24
C SER A 58 -21.54 -10.70 -12.69
N ILE A 59 -20.36 -10.89 -12.14
CA ILE A 59 -19.15 -10.29 -12.67
C ILE A 59 -19.03 -10.83 -14.10
N ALA A 60 -19.14 -9.94 -15.09
CA ALA A 60 -18.92 -10.29 -16.48
C ALA A 60 -17.62 -11.11 -16.57
N PRO A 61 -17.63 -12.32 -17.18
CA PRO A 61 -16.47 -13.19 -17.18
C PRO A 61 -15.30 -12.44 -17.80
N ARG A 62 -14.35 -12.02 -16.95
CA ARG A 62 -13.15 -11.31 -17.38
C ARG A 62 -12.40 -12.23 -18.33
N TYR A 63 -11.88 -11.68 -19.42
CA TYR A 63 -11.02 -12.41 -20.33
C TYR A 63 -9.82 -13.00 -19.56
N GLN A 64 -9.88 -14.31 -19.27
CA GLN A 64 -8.79 -15.02 -18.63
C GLN A 64 -7.81 -15.46 -19.71
N ARG A 65 -6.58 -14.96 -19.63
CA ARG A 65 -5.51 -15.39 -20.54
C ARG A 65 -5.17 -16.85 -20.25
N LYS A 66 -5.55 -17.75 -21.17
CA LYS A 66 -5.16 -19.17 -21.09
C LYS A 66 -3.67 -19.29 -21.43
N PHE A 67 -2.87 -19.72 -20.46
CA PHE A 67 -1.46 -20.03 -20.70
C PHE A 67 -1.34 -21.45 -21.25
N LYS A 68 -0.63 -21.61 -22.36
CA LYS A 68 -0.24 -22.94 -22.83
C LYS A 68 0.78 -23.50 -21.85
N ASN A 69 0.62 -24.77 -21.48
CA ASN A 69 1.61 -25.48 -20.68
C ASN A 69 2.95 -25.47 -21.44
N LYS A 70 3.98 -24.87 -20.84
CA LYS A 70 5.33 -24.79 -21.43
C LYS A 70 6.12 -26.09 -21.25
N LEU A 71 5.63 -27.00 -20.42
CA LEU A 71 6.32 -28.25 -20.12
C LEU A 71 6.10 -29.25 -21.27
N PRO A 72 7.14 -30.03 -21.63
CA PRO A 72 7.00 -31.08 -22.63
C PRO A 72 6.01 -32.14 -22.15
N TYR A 73 5.07 -32.51 -23.01
CA TYR A 73 4.19 -33.65 -22.75
C TYR A 73 4.97 -34.94 -22.87
N ARG A 74 4.91 -35.78 -21.82
CA ARG A 74 5.43 -37.15 -21.91
C ARG A 74 4.49 -37.95 -22.81
N LYS A 75 5.05 -38.59 -23.85
CA LYS A 75 4.29 -39.43 -24.79
C LYS A 75 3.67 -40.67 -24.13
N ASN A 76 4.29 -41.17 -23.05
CA ASN A 76 3.77 -42.30 -22.28
C ASN A 76 3.78 -41.91 -20.80
N PHE A 77 2.59 -41.68 -20.25
CA PHE A 77 2.38 -41.31 -18.84
C PHE A 77 1.74 -42.47 -18.04
N ASN A 78 1.53 -43.63 -18.68
CA ASN A 78 0.81 -44.75 -18.10
C ASN A 78 1.58 -45.39 -16.92
N ALA A 79 2.91 -45.40 -16.97
CA ALA A 79 3.74 -45.95 -15.90
C ALA A 79 3.62 -45.13 -14.61
N GLU A 80 3.68 -43.80 -14.70
CA GLU A 80 3.48 -42.90 -13.57
C GLU A 80 2.05 -42.97 -13.01
N MET A 81 1.04 -43.08 -13.88
CA MET A 81 -0.35 -43.30 -13.47
C MET A 81 -0.53 -44.63 -12.73
N ARG A 82 0.12 -45.71 -13.17
CA ARG A 82 0.07 -46.99 -12.47
C ARG A 82 0.72 -46.90 -11.09
N ARG A 83 1.89 -46.27 -11.00
CA ARG A 83 2.61 -46.05 -9.74
C ARG A 83 1.84 -45.19 -8.73
N SER A 84 1.04 -44.22 -9.20
CA SER A 84 0.25 -43.38 -8.29
C SER A 84 -0.90 -44.16 -7.66
N VAL A 85 -1.55 -45.04 -8.42
CA VAL A 85 -2.60 -45.94 -7.91
C VAL A 85 -2.03 -46.98 -6.95
N GLU A 86 -0.88 -47.57 -7.27
CA GLU A 86 -0.20 -48.55 -6.43
C GLU A 86 0.21 -47.99 -5.05
N ARG A 87 0.51 -46.68 -4.96
CA ARG A 87 0.91 -46.01 -3.70
C ARG A 87 -0.25 -45.73 -2.75
N ILE A 88 -1.48 -45.69 -3.25
CA ILE A 88 -2.68 -45.42 -2.44
C ILE A 88 -3.13 -46.67 -1.67
N ARG A 89 -2.61 -47.85 -2.02
CA ARG A 89 -2.91 -49.13 -1.40
C ARG A 89 -1.86 -49.51 -0.36
#